data_AF-A0A1G6JRR3-F1
#
_entry.id   AF-A0A1G6JRR3-F1
#
_cell.length_a   1.000
_cell.length_b   1.000
_cell.length_c   1.000
_cell.angle_alpha   90.00
_cell.angle_beta   90.00
_cell.angle_gamma   90.00
#
_symmetry.space_group_name_H-M   'P 1'
#
loop_
_entity.id
_entity.type
_entity.pdbx_description
1 polymer ?
#
loop_
_entity_poly.entity_id
_entity_poly.type
_entity_poly.pdbx_seq_one_letter_code
_entity_poly.pdbx_strand_id
1 'polypeptide(L)'
;MKHPQRTVAHLLRLIALSALLGAPLAHADDYADITQLLKAGKPADALAKADQRLTANPRDPQLRFLRGVAQADSGKQTEAVATFTKLTEDYPELPEPYNNLAVLYANQNQLDKARTALEMAIRTNPSYATAHENLGDIYAKLASQAYNKALQLDATHANSVKPKLALIRDLFSTDPKASTAKAPAAAATPVAAAAPRPAPAPAPVTAAPSPAPSPAPTPAAPPVAAAPAPAPTPAPAPAAATTGSSTSSATAEKDVSAAVHAWAKAWESQDMNAYLAAYDKNYAPNGKQSHAAWEKERRDRIVGRAKINVSVSDLRVSVNGSKAQARFRQGYSSGSYSVNSRKTLDLVNTGGQWAIVREATGG
;
A
#
# COMPACT_ATOMS: atom_id res chain seq x y z
N MET A 1 79.10 38.91 -35.37
CA MET A 1 79.61 37.81 -34.52
C MET A 1 78.70 37.75 -33.29
N LYS A 2 77.75 36.81 -33.27
CA LYS A 2 77.75 35.54 -32.52
C LYS A 2 77.38 35.71 -31.02
N HIS A 3 76.25 35.07 -30.67
CA HIS A 3 75.63 34.79 -29.35
C HIS A 3 76.61 34.24 -28.28
N PRO A 4 76.29 34.16 -26.96
CA PRO A 4 75.30 33.21 -26.34
C PRO A 4 74.53 33.75 -25.10
N GLN A 5 73.29 33.34 -24.82
CA GLN A 5 72.80 32.20 -23.99
C GLN A 5 73.26 32.10 -22.50
N ARG A 6 72.25 32.21 -21.61
CA ARG A 6 71.94 31.46 -20.36
C ARG A 6 73.03 31.13 -19.32
N THR A 7 72.82 31.56 -18.07
CA THR A 7 72.79 30.79 -16.78
C THR A 7 72.52 31.77 -15.61
N VAL A 8 71.40 31.67 -14.86
CA VAL A 8 71.15 30.96 -13.58
C VAL A 8 71.84 31.56 -12.34
N ALA A 9 71.03 31.81 -11.29
CA ALA A 9 71.30 32.15 -9.85
C ALA A 9 71.62 33.63 -9.51
N HIS A 10 71.11 34.28 -8.45
CA HIS A 10 70.12 34.03 -7.38
C HIS A 10 69.89 35.37 -6.63
N LEU A 11 68.72 35.57 -5.99
CA LEU A 11 68.37 36.37 -4.77
C LEU A 11 66.97 37.03 -4.95
N LEU A 12 65.95 36.94 -4.09
CA LEU A 12 65.60 36.15 -2.92
C LEU A 12 64.12 36.51 -2.56
N ARG A 13 63.32 35.50 -2.15
CA ARG A 13 62.16 35.51 -1.20
C ARG A 13 60.66 35.62 -1.64
N LEU A 14 59.92 34.64 -1.07
CA LEU A 14 58.47 34.49 -0.75
C LEU A 14 57.58 33.92 -1.86
N ILE A 15 57.32 32.61 -1.99
CA ILE A 15 56.53 31.65 -1.14
C ILE A 15 55.10 32.11 -0.83
N ALA A 16 54.14 31.57 -1.60
CA ALA A 16 52.82 31.03 -1.21
C ALA A 16 52.09 30.62 -2.52
N LEU A 17 52.39 29.47 -3.13
CA LEU A 17 51.77 28.16 -2.88
C LEU A 17 50.24 28.19 -2.74
N SER A 18 49.58 28.00 -3.88
CA SER A 18 48.50 27.04 -4.14
C SER A 18 47.51 26.74 -3.00
N ALA A 19 46.29 27.28 -3.11
CA ALA A 19 45.07 26.70 -2.55
C ALA A 19 43.87 27.21 -3.37
N LEU A 20 42.86 26.44 -3.74
CA LEU A 20 42.62 25.00 -3.75
C LEU A 20 41.41 24.84 -4.69
N LEU A 21 41.54 24.15 -5.83
CA LEU A 21 40.38 23.54 -6.48
C LEU A 21 39.93 22.39 -5.57
N GLY A 22 38.76 22.51 -4.95
CA GLY A 22 38.29 21.46 -4.04
C GLY A 22 36.91 21.71 -3.48
N ALA A 23 35.86 21.51 -4.27
CA ALA A 23 34.52 21.25 -3.75
C ALA A 23 33.72 20.40 -4.74
N PRO A 24 33.92 19.07 -4.72
CA PRO A 24 32.74 18.21 -4.67
C PRO A 24 32.85 17.06 -3.65
N LEU A 25 33.73 17.15 -2.63
CA LEU A 25 33.90 16.09 -1.62
C LEU A 25 33.11 16.28 -0.31
N ALA A 26 32.42 17.42 -0.10
CA ALA A 26 31.83 17.75 1.20
C ALA A 26 30.55 16.96 1.59
N HIS A 27 29.87 16.30 0.65
CA HIS A 27 28.59 15.62 0.93
C HIS A 27 28.72 14.23 1.57
N ALA A 28 29.91 13.61 1.58
CA ALA A 28 30.09 12.29 2.18
C ALA A 28 30.05 12.33 3.72
N ASP A 29 30.42 13.46 4.32
CA ASP A 29 30.52 13.64 5.78
C ASP A 29 29.18 14.03 6.45
N ASP A 30 28.15 14.39 5.69
CA ASP A 30 26.90 14.92 6.25
C ASP A 30 26.03 13.84 6.92
N TYR A 31 26.18 12.58 6.52
CA TYR A 31 25.38 11.45 6.99
C TYR A 31 26.19 10.45 7.83
N ALA A 32 27.51 10.40 7.65
CA ALA A 32 28.38 9.35 8.18
C ALA A 32 28.25 9.22 9.71
N ASP A 33 28.34 10.33 10.44
CA ASP A 33 28.20 10.36 11.90
C ASP A 33 26.86 9.78 12.37
N ILE A 34 25.75 10.15 11.72
CA ILE A 34 24.41 9.68 12.09
C ILE A 34 24.30 8.18 11.85
N THR A 35 24.78 7.70 10.69
CA THR A 35 24.77 6.26 10.38
C THR A 35 25.67 5.46 11.32
N GLN A 36 26.80 6.02 11.76
CA GLN A 36 27.69 5.38 12.72
C GLN A 36 27.05 5.30 14.11
N LEU A 37 26.36 6.36 14.55
CA LEU A 37 25.62 6.37 15.81
C LEU A 37 24.50 5.32 15.81
N LEU A 38 23.76 5.19 14.71
CA LEU A 38 22.74 4.14 14.54
C LEU A 38 23.36 2.74 14.62
N LYS A 39 24.44 2.49 13.88
CA LYS A 39 25.18 1.22 13.94
C LYS A 39 25.74 0.90 15.32
N ALA A 40 26.11 1.93 16.09
CA ALA A 40 26.61 1.81 17.45
C ALA A 40 25.50 1.63 18.50
N GLY A 41 24.22 1.55 18.09
CA GLY A 41 23.09 1.43 19.01
C GLY A 41 22.85 2.69 19.84
N LYS A 42 23.21 3.88 19.30
CA LYS A 42 23.01 5.19 19.93
C LYS A 42 21.95 6.01 19.18
N PRO A 43 20.68 5.56 19.14
CA PRO A 43 19.68 6.19 18.29
C PRO A 43 19.23 7.56 18.82
N ALA A 44 19.36 7.84 20.11
CA ALA A 44 19.07 9.17 20.67
C ALA A 44 20.08 10.23 20.17
N ASP A 45 21.37 9.91 20.18
CA ASP A 45 22.43 10.79 19.66
C ASP A 45 22.28 10.98 18.15
N ALA A 46 21.97 9.90 17.42
CA ALA A 46 21.71 9.94 15.99
C ALA A 46 20.53 10.87 15.65
N LEU A 47 19.45 10.79 16.42
CA LEU A 47 18.27 11.64 16.27
C LEU A 47 18.62 13.11 16.50
N ALA A 48 19.32 13.42 17.60
CA ALA A 48 19.72 14.79 17.91
C ALA A 48 20.58 15.40 16.78
N LYS A 49 21.52 14.61 16.23
CA LYS A 49 22.38 15.07 15.14
C LYS A 49 21.62 15.20 13.81
N ALA A 50 20.68 14.31 13.52
CA ALA A 50 19.80 14.42 12.36
C ALA A 50 18.93 15.68 12.43
N ASP A 51 18.29 15.95 13.58
CA ASP A 51 17.46 17.13 13.80
C ASP A 51 18.27 18.44 13.66
N GLN A 52 19.51 18.46 14.20
CA GLN A 52 20.42 19.59 14.03
C GLN A 52 20.69 19.88 12.53
N ARG A 53 21.02 18.85 11.74
CA ARG A 53 21.33 18.99 10.30
C ARG A 53 20.11 19.39 9.48
N LEU A 54 18.93 18.89 9.85
CA LEU A 54 17.66 19.25 9.23
C LEU A 54 17.26 20.71 9.43
N THR A 55 17.86 21.42 10.41
CA THR A 55 17.65 22.86 10.55
C THR A 55 18.19 23.64 9.35
N ALA A 56 19.32 23.20 8.78
CA ALA A 56 19.92 23.81 7.60
C ALA A 56 19.28 23.29 6.29
N ASN A 57 18.97 21.98 6.23
CA ASN A 57 18.42 21.34 5.04
C ASN A 57 17.10 20.57 5.36
N PRO A 58 15.97 21.26 5.61
CA PRO A 58 14.75 20.62 6.14
C PRO A 58 14.10 19.59 5.21
N ARG A 59 14.40 19.67 3.91
CA ARG A 59 13.80 18.78 2.90
C ARG A 59 14.72 17.63 2.49
N ASP A 60 15.95 17.54 3.01
CA ASP A 60 16.88 16.46 2.66
C ASP A 60 16.24 15.09 2.96
N PRO A 61 15.97 14.26 1.93
CA PRO A 61 15.28 12.99 2.12
C PRO A 61 16.10 11.98 2.92
N GLN A 62 17.43 12.00 2.79
CA GLN A 62 18.33 11.09 3.49
C GLN A 62 18.41 11.44 4.98
N LEU A 63 18.49 12.73 5.34
CA LEU A 63 18.45 13.15 6.75
C LEU A 63 17.11 12.82 7.40
N ARG A 64 16.00 13.05 6.68
CA ARG A 64 14.65 12.69 7.15
C ARG A 64 14.49 11.18 7.31
N PHE A 65 15.05 10.39 6.40
CA PHE A 65 15.10 8.94 6.50
C PHE A 65 15.86 8.49 7.75
N LEU A 66 17.08 9.00 7.95
CA LEU A 66 17.91 8.67 9.11
C LEU A 66 17.26 9.10 10.43
N ARG A 67 16.56 10.24 10.44
CA ARG A 67 15.72 10.67 11.57
C ARG A 67 14.63 9.64 11.88
N GLY A 68 13.92 9.16 10.86
CA GLY A 68 12.88 8.14 11.01
C GLY A 68 13.44 6.82 11.56
N VAL A 69 14.61 6.39 11.09
CA VAL A 69 15.33 5.21 11.61
C VAL A 69 15.70 5.42 13.08
N ALA A 70 16.30 6.57 13.42
CA ALA A 70 16.68 6.90 14.80
C ALA A 70 15.47 6.96 15.74
N GLN A 71 14.32 7.46 15.27
CA GLN A 71 13.08 7.45 16.03
C GLN A 71 12.60 6.02 16.31
N ALA A 72 12.56 5.18 15.27
CA ALA A 72 12.12 3.80 15.41
C ALA A 72 13.03 2.99 16.35
N ASP A 73 14.35 3.12 16.21
CA ASP A 73 15.34 2.46 17.08
C ASP A 73 15.30 2.98 18.53
N SER A 74 14.86 4.22 18.73
CA SER A 74 14.62 4.80 20.06
C SER A 74 13.24 4.43 20.65
N GLY A 75 12.47 3.56 20.00
CA GLY A 75 11.12 3.19 20.42
C GLY A 75 10.04 4.25 20.17
N LYS A 76 10.38 5.36 19.51
CA LYS A 76 9.47 6.46 19.14
C LYS A 76 8.70 6.11 17.87
N GLN A 77 7.90 5.04 17.95
CA GLN A 77 7.26 4.43 16.78
C GLN A 77 6.26 5.37 16.09
N THR A 78 5.48 6.13 16.85
CA THR A 78 4.49 7.06 16.29
C THR A 78 5.15 8.17 15.47
N GLU A 79 6.24 8.73 15.99
CA GLU A 79 7.00 9.76 15.31
C GLU A 79 7.72 9.21 14.08
N ALA A 80 8.25 7.99 14.15
CA ALA A 80 8.86 7.32 13.01
C ALA A 80 7.84 7.09 11.87
N VAL A 81 6.65 6.59 12.19
CA VAL A 81 5.55 6.43 11.21
C VAL A 81 5.21 7.78 10.57
N ALA A 82 5.08 8.85 11.36
CA ALA A 82 4.80 10.17 10.82
C ALA A 82 5.92 10.68 9.90
N THR A 83 7.19 10.50 10.29
CA THR A 83 8.36 10.89 9.49
C THR A 83 8.39 10.15 8.16
N PHE A 84 8.28 8.82 8.18
CA PHE A 84 8.30 8.03 6.95
C PHE A 84 7.07 8.25 6.08
N THR A 85 5.88 8.46 6.66
CA THR A 85 4.66 8.80 5.89
C THR A 85 4.85 10.11 5.12
N LYS A 86 5.34 11.17 5.78
CA LYS A 86 5.65 12.42 5.06
C LYS A 86 6.74 12.22 4.00
N LEU A 87 7.68 11.31 4.24
CA LEU A 87 8.75 11.03 3.30
C LEU A 87 8.22 10.31 2.05
N THR A 88 7.25 9.41 2.19
CA THR A 88 6.59 8.75 1.05
C THR A 88 5.60 9.64 0.32
N GLU A 89 5.07 10.67 0.98
CA GLU A 89 4.25 11.73 0.35
C GLU A 89 5.11 12.67 -0.51
N ASP A 90 6.25 13.11 0.02
CA ASP A 90 7.14 14.06 -0.66
C ASP A 90 8.05 13.39 -1.71
N TYR A 91 8.46 12.14 -1.46
CA TYR A 91 9.39 11.36 -2.29
C TYR A 91 8.85 9.95 -2.55
N PRO A 92 7.77 9.82 -3.34
CA PRO A 92 7.07 8.56 -3.58
C PRO A 92 7.89 7.53 -4.37
N GLU A 93 9.03 7.91 -4.93
CA GLU A 93 9.95 7.04 -5.66
C GLU A 93 10.91 6.25 -4.75
N LEU A 94 11.08 6.66 -3.49
CA LEU A 94 12.00 6.02 -2.57
C LEU A 94 11.40 4.72 -2.00
N PRO A 95 12.02 3.55 -2.24
CA PRO A 95 11.50 2.28 -1.73
C PRO A 95 11.72 2.08 -0.22
N GLU A 96 12.80 2.62 0.34
CA GLU A 96 13.22 2.38 1.73
C GLU A 96 12.22 2.89 2.77
N PRO A 97 11.63 4.10 2.65
CA PRO A 97 10.63 4.59 3.60
C PRO A 97 9.39 3.70 3.66
N TYR A 98 8.95 3.14 2.53
CA TYR A 98 7.84 2.18 2.49
C TYR A 98 8.19 0.87 3.21
N ASN A 99 9.38 0.33 3.00
CA ASN A 99 9.85 -0.86 3.72
C ASN A 99 9.89 -0.63 5.25
N ASN A 100 10.35 0.54 5.69
CA ASN A 100 10.40 0.90 7.11
C ASN A 100 9.00 1.11 7.71
N LEU A 101 8.07 1.74 6.98
CA LEU A 101 6.66 1.80 7.39
C LEU A 101 6.06 0.40 7.57
N ALA A 102 6.39 -0.53 6.68
CA ALA A 102 5.87 -1.88 6.78
C ALA A 102 6.32 -2.60 8.05
N VAL A 103 7.59 -2.49 8.39
CA VAL A 103 8.15 -3.01 9.64
C VAL A 103 7.43 -2.42 10.86
N LEU A 104 7.25 -1.10 10.88
CA LEU A 104 6.54 -0.41 11.96
C LEU A 104 5.08 -0.86 12.09
N TYR A 105 4.36 -0.98 10.97
CA TYR A 105 2.99 -1.49 10.96
C TYR A 105 2.91 -2.96 11.37
N ALA A 106 3.87 -3.79 10.97
CA ALA A 106 3.92 -5.19 11.36
C ALA A 106 4.11 -5.36 12.86
N ASN A 107 4.98 -4.55 13.48
CA ASN A 107 5.18 -4.52 14.93
C ASN A 107 3.92 -4.09 15.70
N GLN A 108 3.04 -3.32 15.06
CA GLN A 108 1.72 -2.94 15.57
C GLN A 108 0.61 -3.93 15.21
N ASN A 109 0.95 -5.10 14.65
CA ASN A 109 0.01 -6.10 14.13
C ASN A 109 -0.95 -5.57 13.03
N GLN A 110 -0.61 -4.44 12.39
CA GLN A 110 -1.34 -3.85 11.27
C GLN A 110 -0.90 -4.46 9.94
N LEU A 111 -1.08 -5.78 9.80
CA LEU A 111 -0.48 -6.57 8.71
C LEU A 111 -0.91 -6.15 7.30
N ASP A 112 -2.17 -5.72 7.10
CA ASP A 112 -2.62 -5.23 5.79
C ASP A 112 -1.94 -3.92 5.36
N LYS A 113 -1.68 -3.01 6.32
CA LYS A 113 -0.91 -1.79 6.04
C LYS A 113 0.55 -2.12 5.74
N ALA A 114 1.12 -3.07 6.47
CA ALA A 114 2.47 -3.55 6.21
C ALA A 114 2.60 -4.14 4.80
N ARG A 115 1.65 -5.00 4.40
CA ARG A 115 1.57 -5.54 3.03
C ARG A 115 1.54 -4.42 2.00
N THR A 116 0.61 -3.47 2.16
CA THR A 116 0.43 -2.36 1.21
C THR A 116 1.70 -1.53 1.06
N ALA A 117 2.39 -1.26 2.17
CA ALA A 117 3.65 -0.53 2.14
C ALA A 117 4.76 -1.32 1.40
N LEU A 118 4.89 -2.63 1.63
CA LEU A 118 5.88 -3.45 0.91
C LEU A 118 5.57 -3.57 -0.59
N GLU A 119 4.30 -3.71 -0.96
CA GLU A 119 3.85 -3.68 -2.36
C GLU A 119 4.24 -2.36 -3.04
N MET A 120 4.15 -1.24 -2.30
CA MET A 120 4.64 0.06 -2.78
C MET A 120 6.16 0.11 -2.94
N ALA A 121 6.92 -0.41 -1.97
CA ALA A 121 8.38 -0.50 -2.06
C ALA A 121 8.84 -1.33 -3.27
N ILE A 122 8.16 -2.45 -3.53
CA ILE A 122 8.44 -3.32 -4.69
C ILE A 122 8.00 -2.64 -6.00
N ARG A 123 6.92 -1.86 -5.98
CA ARG A 123 6.48 -1.12 -7.16
C ARG A 123 7.49 -0.05 -7.58
N THR A 124 8.13 0.62 -6.63
CA THR A 124 9.16 1.63 -6.91
C THR A 124 10.51 0.99 -7.23
N ASN A 125 10.85 -0.12 -6.59
CA ASN A 125 12.03 -0.93 -6.91
C ASN A 125 11.72 -2.44 -6.94
N PRO A 126 11.42 -3.01 -8.13
CA PRO A 126 11.10 -4.43 -8.26
C PRO A 126 12.21 -5.39 -7.81
N SER A 127 13.47 -4.92 -7.78
CA SER A 127 14.65 -5.70 -7.37
C SER A 127 14.96 -5.61 -5.88
N TYR A 128 14.12 -4.94 -5.08
CA TYR A 128 14.36 -4.74 -3.66
C TYR A 128 14.15 -6.03 -2.85
N ALA A 129 15.20 -6.84 -2.76
CA ALA A 129 15.16 -8.18 -2.15
C ALA A 129 14.59 -8.18 -0.73
N THR A 130 15.00 -7.22 0.11
CA THR A 130 14.51 -7.09 1.49
C THR A 130 13.01 -6.85 1.55
N ALA A 131 12.43 -6.09 0.60
CA ALA A 131 10.99 -5.88 0.57
C ALA A 131 10.22 -7.16 0.19
N HIS A 132 10.77 -8.00 -0.69
CA HIS A 132 10.19 -9.31 -1.01
C HIS A 132 10.26 -10.29 0.16
N GLU A 133 11.40 -10.34 0.86
CA GLU A 133 11.58 -11.13 2.08
C GLU A 133 10.55 -10.72 3.14
N ASN A 134 10.49 -9.43 3.46
CA ASN A 134 9.52 -8.89 4.41
C ASN A 134 8.07 -9.17 3.97
N LEU A 135 7.77 -9.11 2.67
CA LEU A 135 6.42 -9.38 2.17
C LEU A 135 6.03 -10.84 2.37
N GLY A 136 6.97 -11.77 2.19
CA GLY A 136 6.81 -13.19 2.51
C GLY A 136 6.44 -13.40 3.98
N ASP A 137 7.16 -12.76 4.89
CA ASP A 137 6.88 -12.81 6.34
C ASP A 137 5.48 -12.26 6.66
N ILE A 138 5.08 -11.16 6.03
CA ILE A 138 3.74 -10.60 6.19
C ILE A 138 2.68 -11.57 5.68
N TYR A 139 2.88 -12.24 4.56
CA TYR A 139 1.93 -13.25 4.06
C TYR A 139 1.80 -14.44 4.99
N ALA A 140 2.90 -14.94 5.56
CA ALA A 140 2.85 -16.03 6.54
C ALA A 140 2.08 -15.62 7.81
N LYS A 141 2.27 -14.39 8.31
CA LYS A 141 1.51 -13.86 9.45
C LYS A 141 0.01 -13.68 9.12
N LEU A 142 -0.32 -13.17 7.94
CA LEU A 142 -1.71 -13.05 7.47
C LEU A 142 -2.39 -14.43 7.33
N ALA A 143 -1.66 -15.42 6.81
CA ALA A 143 -2.14 -16.80 6.74
C ALA A 143 -2.44 -17.36 8.14
N SER A 144 -1.56 -17.12 9.12
CA SER A 144 -1.79 -17.51 10.51
C SER A 144 -3.07 -16.86 11.07
N GLN A 145 -3.28 -15.56 10.86
CA GLN A 145 -4.50 -14.87 11.29
C GLN A 145 -5.76 -15.48 10.64
N ALA A 146 -5.72 -15.75 9.34
CA ALA A 146 -6.85 -16.35 8.61
C ALA A 146 -7.16 -17.78 9.11
N TYR A 147 -6.14 -18.58 9.34
CA TYR A 147 -6.29 -19.93 9.90
C TYR A 147 -6.85 -19.93 11.32
N ASN A 148 -6.36 -19.05 12.18
CA ASN A 148 -6.92 -18.88 13.52
C ASN A 148 -8.38 -18.45 13.47
N LYS A 149 -8.74 -17.54 12.55
CA LYS A 149 -10.13 -17.15 12.34
C LYS A 149 -11.00 -18.31 11.87
N ALA A 150 -10.51 -19.15 10.97
CA ALA A 150 -11.22 -20.35 10.53
C ALA A 150 -11.52 -21.29 11.71
N LEU A 151 -10.55 -21.54 12.59
CA LEU A 151 -10.73 -22.37 13.78
C LEU A 151 -11.70 -21.77 14.81
N GLN A 152 -11.75 -20.45 14.91
CA GLN A 152 -12.73 -19.75 15.76
C GLN A 152 -14.15 -19.86 15.23
N LEU A 153 -14.32 -19.91 13.90
CA LEU A 153 -15.63 -19.99 13.26
C LEU A 153 -16.13 -21.43 13.20
N ASP A 154 -15.24 -22.39 12.96
CA ASP A 154 -15.59 -23.81 12.86
C ASP A 154 -14.40 -24.70 13.28
N ALA A 155 -14.58 -25.39 14.42
CA ALA A 155 -13.58 -26.29 14.97
C ALA A 155 -13.34 -27.55 14.12
N THR A 156 -14.25 -27.92 13.21
CA THR A 156 -14.09 -29.09 12.34
C THR A 156 -12.90 -28.95 11.38
N HIS A 157 -12.49 -27.71 11.06
CA HIS A 157 -11.29 -27.44 10.27
C HIS A 157 -9.97 -27.75 11.00
N ALA A 158 -10.01 -28.06 12.31
CA ALA A 158 -8.82 -28.29 13.14
C ALA A 158 -7.80 -29.25 12.51
N ASN A 159 -8.25 -30.40 12.01
CA ASN A 159 -7.36 -31.42 11.46
C ASN A 159 -6.61 -30.93 10.21
N SER A 160 -7.21 -30.04 9.43
CA SER A 160 -6.61 -29.49 8.20
C SER A 160 -5.75 -28.23 8.44
N VAL A 161 -6.06 -27.46 9.48
CA VAL A 161 -5.47 -26.14 9.72
C VAL A 161 -4.33 -26.19 10.74
N LYS A 162 -4.45 -27.01 11.81
CA LYS A 162 -3.42 -27.10 12.86
C LYS A 162 -2.02 -27.44 12.33
N PRO A 163 -1.84 -28.40 11.39
CA PRO A 163 -0.52 -28.66 10.81
C PRO A 163 0.04 -27.48 10.02
N LYS A 164 -0.80 -26.70 9.32
CA LYS A 164 -0.38 -25.51 8.56
C LYS A 164 0.05 -24.38 9.49
N LEU A 165 -0.68 -24.18 10.58
CA LEU A 165 -0.30 -23.24 11.64
C LEU A 165 1.02 -23.63 12.30
N ALA A 166 1.24 -24.94 12.55
CA ALA A 166 2.50 -25.44 13.07
C ALA A 166 3.66 -25.12 12.12
N LEU A 167 3.52 -25.42 10.82
CA LEU A 167 4.53 -25.09 9.81
C LEU A 167 4.85 -23.58 9.76
N ILE A 168 3.82 -22.73 9.79
CA ILE A 168 4.01 -21.26 9.81
C ILE A 168 4.75 -20.84 11.09
N ARG A 169 4.41 -21.40 12.24
CA ARG A 169 5.10 -21.10 13.50
C ARG A 169 6.56 -21.57 13.45
N ASP A 170 6.81 -22.74 12.88
CA ASP A 170 8.16 -23.30 12.77
C ASP A 170 9.03 -22.46 11.81
N LEU A 171 8.45 -21.86 10.76
CA LEU A 171 9.15 -20.88 9.89
C LEU A 171 9.75 -19.70 10.68
N PHE A 172 9.06 -19.25 11.73
CA PHE A 172 9.51 -18.13 12.59
C PHE A 172 10.24 -18.60 13.85
N SER A 173 10.32 -19.91 14.09
CA SER A 173 11.03 -20.46 15.23
C SER A 173 12.48 -20.72 14.83
N THR A 174 13.42 -20.08 15.51
CA THR A 174 14.85 -20.32 15.25
C THR A 174 15.23 -21.70 15.81
N ASP A 175 15.23 -22.74 14.96
CA ASP A 175 15.75 -24.06 15.32
C ASP A 175 17.30 -24.01 15.38
N PRO A 176 17.94 -24.17 16.54
CA PRO A 176 19.38 -24.03 16.67
C PRO A 176 20.18 -25.11 15.92
N LYS A 177 19.54 -26.21 15.47
CA LYS A 177 20.19 -27.30 14.72
C LYS A 177 20.28 -27.06 13.21
N ALA A 178 19.52 -26.11 12.65
CA ALA A 178 19.58 -25.76 11.23
C ALA A 178 20.49 -24.55 10.94
N SER A 179 21.01 -23.89 11.99
CA SER A 179 21.78 -22.64 11.89
C SER A 179 23.29 -22.88 11.94
N THR A 180 23.86 -23.56 10.93
CA THR A 180 25.31 -23.43 10.61
C THR A 180 25.58 -22.41 9.50
N ALA A 181 24.55 -21.76 8.96
CA ALA A 181 24.69 -20.54 8.17
C ALA A 181 24.42 -19.35 9.10
N LYS A 182 25.47 -18.60 9.41
CA LYS A 182 25.51 -17.34 10.18
C LYS A 182 24.21 -16.53 10.06
N ALA A 183 23.32 -16.69 11.04
CA ALA A 183 22.18 -15.83 11.25
C ALA A 183 22.67 -14.44 11.67
N PRO A 184 22.25 -13.34 11.02
CA PRO A 184 22.22 -12.07 11.71
C PRO A 184 21.00 -12.09 12.63
N ALA A 185 21.25 -12.14 13.93
CA ALA A 185 20.26 -11.72 14.90
C ALA A 185 19.97 -10.24 14.67
N ALA A 186 18.78 -9.89 14.15
CA ALA A 186 18.19 -8.58 14.32
C ALA A 186 16.69 -8.65 14.01
N ALA A 187 15.88 -8.64 15.08
CA ALA A 187 14.45 -8.45 15.01
C ALA A 187 14.10 -7.19 14.23
N ALA A 188 13.43 -7.31 13.07
CA ALA A 188 12.62 -6.26 12.42
C ALA A 188 13.11 -4.81 12.69
N THR A 189 14.40 -4.55 12.51
CA THR A 189 14.96 -3.22 12.70
C THR A 189 14.80 -2.44 11.40
N PRO A 190 14.51 -1.13 11.49
CA PRO A 190 14.58 -0.23 10.36
C PRO A 190 15.92 -0.39 9.64
N VAL A 191 15.90 -0.81 8.37
CA VAL A 191 17.12 -1.08 7.62
C VAL A 191 17.71 0.25 7.15
N ALA A 192 18.83 0.66 7.74
CA ALA A 192 19.69 1.70 7.16
C ALA A 192 20.51 1.07 6.01
N ALA A 193 19.97 1.06 4.79
CA ALA A 193 20.69 0.61 3.60
C ALA A 193 21.58 1.72 3.04
N ALA A 194 22.72 1.31 2.45
CA ALA A 194 23.71 2.19 1.82
C ALA A 194 23.13 2.94 0.61
N ALA A 195 23.64 4.16 0.40
CA ALA A 195 23.13 5.15 -0.55
C ALA A 195 22.78 4.60 -1.95
N PRO A 196 21.58 4.88 -2.47
CA PRO A 196 21.31 4.70 -3.89
C PRO A 196 22.12 5.71 -4.72
N ARG A 197 22.55 5.31 -5.92
CA ARG A 197 23.17 6.24 -6.89
C ARG A 197 22.24 7.42 -7.16
N PRO A 198 22.78 8.63 -7.35
CA PRO A 198 21.96 9.80 -7.64
C PRO A 198 21.27 9.62 -8.99
N ALA A 199 19.93 9.62 -8.97
CA ALA A 199 19.13 9.89 -10.15
C ALA A 199 19.23 11.39 -10.49
N PRO A 200 19.23 11.77 -11.78
CA PRO A 200 19.51 13.13 -12.21
C PRO A 200 18.44 14.12 -11.73
N ALA A 201 18.88 15.32 -11.34
CA ALA A 201 18.07 16.39 -10.78
C ALA A 201 16.92 16.83 -11.72
N PRO A 202 15.70 17.05 -11.21
CA PRO A 202 14.67 17.76 -11.97
C PRO A 202 14.99 19.26 -11.99
N ALA A 203 14.87 19.86 -13.17
CA ALA A 203 14.99 21.29 -13.43
C ALA A 203 13.95 22.11 -12.64
N PRO A 204 14.22 23.41 -12.36
CA PRO A 204 13.41 24.19 -11.44
C PRO A 204 12.09 24.59 -12.10
N VAL A 205 10.97 24.20 -11.50
CA VAL A 205 9.67 24.81 -11.80
C VAL A 205 9.34 25.88 -10.78
N THR A 206 9.03 27.04 -11.34
CA THR A 206 8.72 28.34 -10.77
C THR A 206 7.65 28.35 -9.70
N ALA A 207 7.82 29.27 -8.75
CA ALA A 207 6.94 29.60 -7.65
C ALA A 207 5.55 30.12 -8.08
N ALA A 208 4.52 29.76 -7.31
CA ALA A 208 3.40 30.59 -6.82
C ALA A 208 2.25 29.70 -6.28
N PRO A 209 1.30 30.21 -5.49
CA PRO A 209 1.43 31.03 -4.28
C PRO A 209 0.75 30.37 -3.07
N SER A 210 1.02 30.92 -1.88
CA SER A 210 0.45 30.54 -0.58
C SER A 210 -1.09 30.55 -0.52
N PRO A 211 -1.74 29.62 0.19
CA PRO A 211 -3.11 29.82 0.65
C PRO A 211 -3.14 30.56 2.00
N ALA A 212 -3.97 31.60 2.05
CA ALA A 212 -4.35 32.39 3.21
C ALA A 212 -5.40 31.62 4.09
N PRO A 213 -5.80 32.15 5.26
CA PRO A 213 -5.99 31.36 6.48
C PRO A 213 -7.34 30.64 6.63
N SER A 214 -7.33 29.62 7.49
CA SER A 214 -8.51 28.94 8.04
C SER A 214 -9.54 29.90 8.65
N PRO A 215 -10.85 29.64 8.50
CA PRO A 215 -11.83 30.13 9.44
C PRO A 215 -11.93 29.21 10.67
N ALA A 216 -11.96 29.84 11.84
CA ALA A 216 -12.16 29.26 13.16
C ALA A 216 -13.64 28.84 13.39
N PRO A 217 -13.94 28.09 14.48
CA PRO A 217 -15.17 27.31 14.64
C PRO A 217 -16.28 28.06 15.38
N THR A 218 -17.54 27.68 15.17
CA THR A 218 -18.68 27.92 16.11
C THR A 218 -19.95 27.21 15.60
N PRO A 219 -21.01 27.00 16.42
CA PRO A 219 -21.10 26.31 17.72
C PRO A 219 -22.17 25.18 17.71
N ALA A 220 -22.28 24.49 18.85
CA ALA A 220 -23.03 23.26 19.08
C ALA A 220 -24.56 23.41 19.30
N ALA A 221 -25.26 22.29 18.98
CA ALA A 221 -26.40 21.63 19.68
C ALA A 221 -27.83 22.26 19.59
N PRO A 222 -28.95 21.56 19.94
CA PRO A 222 -29.07 20.27 20.68
C PRO A 222 -30.23 19.34 20.18
N PRO A 223 -30.94 18.50 21.00
CA PRO A 223 -30.99 17.03 20.83
C PRO A 223 -32.41 16.43 20.68
N VAL A 224 -32.53 15.19 20.22
CA VAL A 224 -33.74 14.34 20.38
C VAL A 224 -33.39 12.95 19.85
N ALA A 225 -33.85 11.81 20.36
CA ALA A 225 -34.35 11.34 21.64
C ALA A 225 -34.27 9.80 21.53
N ALA A 226 -34.47 9.12 22.65
CA ALA A 226 -34.19 7.72 22.89
C ALA A 226 -34.94 6.70 21.99
N ALA A 227 -34.35 5.49 21.99
CA ALA A 227 -34.76 4.19 21.45
C ALA A 227 -36.23 3.79 21.74
N PRO A 228 -36.75 2.70 21.13
CA PRO A 228 -36.45 1.37 21.67
C PRO A 228 -36.25 0.24 20.63
N ALA A 229 -35.61 -0.84 21.09
CA ALA A 229 -35.53 -2.15 20.42
C ALA A 229 -36.92 -2.83 20.30
N PRO A 230 -37.06 -3.85 19.43
CA PRO A 230 -37.17 -5.21 19.99
C PRO A 230 -36.57 -6.35 19.12
N ALA A 231 -36.24 -7.46 19.78
CA ALA A 231 -36.11 -8.83 19.22
C ALA A 231 -37.48 -9.56 19.34
N PRO A 232 -37.70 -10.85 18.99
CA PRO A 232 -36.92 -11.85 18.22
C PRO A 232 -37.75 -12.48 17.04
N THR A 233 -37.15 -13.47 16.36
CA THR A 233 -37.65 -14.40 15.32
C THR A 233 -39.09 -14.95 15.48
N PRO A 234 -39.72 -15.35 14.35
CA PRO A 234 -40.49 -16.60 14.30
C PRO A 234 -40.00 -17.57 13.20
N ALA A 235 -39.92 -18.85 13.57
CA ALA A 235 -39.76 -20.01 12.68
C ALA A 235 -41.12 -20.38 12.00
N PRO A 236 -41.11 -21.21 10.93
CA PRO A 236 -42.11 -21.18 9.88
C PRO A 236 -43.24 -22.23 10.04
N ALA A 237 -44.43 -21.92 9.52
CA ALA A 237 -45.47 -22.90 9.22
C ALA A 237 -46.32 -22.46 8.00
N PRO A 238 -46.92 -23.40 7.25
CA PRO A 238 -47.02 -23.34 5.79
C PRO A 238 -48.44 -23.07 5.28
N ALA A 239 -48.59 -22.38 4.15
CA ALA A 239 -49.62 -22.65 3.13
C ALA A 239 -49.55 -21.65 1.95
N ALA A 240 -49.36 -22.25 0.76
CA ALA A 240 -50.05 -21.98 -0.50
C ALA A 240 -50.10 -20.56 -1.12
N ALA A 241 -49.34 -20.47 -2.22
CA ALA A 241 -49.75 -19.95 -3.53
C ALA A 241 -49.97 -18.43 -3.71
N THR A 242 -48.88 -17.76 -4.09
CA THR A 242 -48.91 -16.75 -5.16
C THR A 242 -47.94 -17.17 -6.26
N THR A 243 -48.42 -17.95 -7.23
CA THR A 243 -47.67 -18.44 -8.41
C THR A 243 -47.41 -17.36 -9.48
N GLY A 244 -47.55 -16.07 -9.15
CA GLY A 244 -47.22 -14.95 -10.05
C GLY A 244 -45.85 -14.30 -9.81
N SER A 245 -45.38 -14.28 -8.56
CA SER A 245 -44.15 -13.54 -8.19
C SER A 245 -42.87 -14.36 -8.36
N SER A 246 -42.95 -15.70 -8.29
CA SER A 246 -41.80 -16.60 -8.40
C SER A 246 -41.25 -16.72 -9.83
N THR A 247 -42.11 -16.62 -10.85
CA THR A 247 -41.67 -16.66 -12.26
C THR A 247 -40.98 -15.35 -12.65
N SER A 248 -41.48 -14.20 -12.17
CA SER A 248 -40.85 -12.90 -12.40
C SER A 248 -39.52 -12.76 -11.66
N SER A 249 -39.41 -13.27 -10.43
CA SER A 249 -38.15 -13.25 -9.68
C SER A 249 -37.10 -14.19 -10.29
N ALA A 250 -37.48 -15.39 -10.72
CA ALA A 250 -36.57 -16.33 -11.36
C ALA A 250 -36.05 -15.82 -12.73
N THR A 251 -36.89 -15.11 -13.48
CA THR A 251 -36.46 -14.46 -14.74
C THR A 251 -35.51 -13.30 -14.44
N ALA A 252 -35.84 -12.45 -13.47
CA ALA A 252 -34.98 -11.37 -13.03
C ALA A 252 -33.63 -11.86 -12.48
N GLU A 253 -33.59 -12.98 -11.75
CA GLU A 253 -32.35 -13.60 -11.27
C GLU A 253 -31.46 -14.07 -12.42
N LYS A 254 -32.06 -14.63 -13.49
CA LYS A 254 -31.34 -14.99 -14.71
C LYS A 254 -30.79 -13.75 -15.42
N ASP A 255 -31.59 -12.69 -15.54
CA ASP A 255 -31.17 -11.45 -16.19
C ASP A 255 -30.02 -10.77 -15.44
N VAL A 256 -30.09 -10.72 -14.10
CA VAL A 256 -28.99 -10.22 -13.26
C VAL A 256 -27.75 -11.09 -13.42
N SER A 257 -27.91 -12.42 -13.46
CA SER A 257 -26.79 -13.33 -13.67
C SER A 257 -26.13 -13.11 -15.03
N ALA A 258 -26.94 -12.93 -16.07
CA ALA A 258 -26.47 -12.59 -17.41
C ALA A 258 -25.74 -11.23 -17.43
N ALA A 259 -26.26 -10.23 -16.72
CA ALA A 259 -25.62 -8.91 -16.60
C ALA A 259 -24.24 -9.01 -15.91
N VAL A 260 -24.12 -9.79 -14.83
CA VAL A 260 -22.84 -10.02 -14.14
C VAL A 260 -21.83 -10.74 -15.05
N HIS A 261 -22.27 -11.76 -15.80
CA HIS A 261 -21.39 -12.44 -16.76
C HIS A 261 -20.99 -11.54 -17.94
N ALA A 262 -21.91 -10.72 -18.45
CA ALA A 262 -21.63 -9.75 -19.51
C ALA A 262 -20.61 -8.69 -19.05
N TRP A 263 -20.76 -8.18 -17.83
CA TRP A 263 -19.80 -7.28 -17.19
C TRP A 263 -18.41 -7.92 -17.07
N ALA A 264 -18.32 -9.17 -16.60
CA ALA A 264 -17.06 -9.89 -16.47
C ALA A 264 -16.40 -10.11 -17.84
N LYS A 265 -17.20 -10.46 -18.86
CA LYS A 265 -16.71 -10.65 -20.24
C LYS A 265 -16.22 -9.36 -20.87
N ALA A 266 -16.93 -8.24 -20.67
CA ALA A 266 -16.50 -6.92 -21.16
C ALA A 266 -15.18 -6.49 -20.52
N TRP A 267 -14.99 -6.80 -19.23
CA TRP A 267 -13.72 -6.59 -18.55
C TRP A 267 -12.63 -7.50 -19.14
N GLU A 268 -12.87 -8.80 -19.30
CA GLU A 268 -11.93 -9.74 -19.90
C GLU A 268 -11.46 -9.30 -21.30
N SER A 269 -12.38 -8.85 -22.14
CA SER A 269 -12.07 -8.35 -23.48
C SER A 269 -11.50 -6.93 -23.52
N GLN A 270 -11.29 -6.30 -22.36
CA GLN A 270 -10.86 -4.90 -22.24
C GLN A 270 -11.79 -3.92 -22.98
N ASP A 271 -13.07 -4.28 -23.17
CA ASP A 271 -14.07 -3.41 -23.79
C ASP A 271 -14.61 -2.42 -22.77
N MET A 272 -14.01 -1.24 -22.78
CA MET A 272 -14.35 -0.18 -21.82
C MET A 272 -15.72 0.43 -22.05
N ASN A 273 -16.26 0.36 -23.25
CA ASN A 273 -17.58 0.90 -23.50
C ASN A 273 -18.64 -0.04 -22.91
N ALA A 274 -18.53 -1.35 -23.17
CA ALA A 274 -19.42 -2.34 -22.60
C ALA A 274 -19.25 -2.49 -21.07
N TYR A 275 -18.02 -2.40 -20.57
CA TYR A 275 -17.74 -2.47 -19.13
C TYR A 275 -18.34 -1.29 -18.36
N LEU A 276 -18.14 -0.05 -18.83
CA LEU A 276 -18.69 1.14 -18.17
C LEU A 276 -20.21 1.21 -18.31
N ALA A 277 -20.78 0.71 -19.42
CA ALA A 277 -22.23 0.62 -19.61
C ALA A 277 -22.93 -0.33 -18.63
N ALA A 278 -22.20 -1.23 -17.98
CA ALA A 278 -22.75 -2.09 -16.92
C ALA A 278 -22.99 -1.34 -15.60
N TYR A 279 -22.46 -0.12 -15.45
CA TYR A 279 -22.62 0.71 -14.26
C TYR A 279 -23.72 1.75 -14.47
N ASP A 280 -24.47 2.05 -13.41
CA ASP A 280 -25.46 3.12 -13.44
C ASP A 280 -24.76 4.49 -13.47
N LYS A 281 -25.35 5.48 -14.13
CA LYS A 281 -24.87 6.86 -14.17
C LYS A 281 -24.72 7.53 -12.79
N ASN A 282 -25.45 7.04 -11.79
CA ASN A 282 -25.34 7.48 -10.40
C ASN A 282 -24.45 6.58 -9.55
N TYR A 283 -23.65 5.70 -10.16
CA TYR A 283 -22.72 4.85 -9.45
C TYR A 283 -21.78 5.70 -8.58
N ALA A 284 -21.76 5.38 -7.29
CA ALA A 284 -20.90 6.05 -6.32
C ALA A 284 -19.66 5.19 -6.07
N PRO A 285 -18.50 5.50 -6.69
CA PRO A 285 -17.27 4.78 -6.38
C PRO A 285 -16.90 4.95 -4.90
N ASN A 286 -16.37 3.89 -4.29
CA ASN A 286 -15.95 3.94 -2.88
C ASN A 286 -14.75 4.90 -2.74
N GLY A 287 -14.89 5.94 -1.92
CA GLY A 287 -13.88 7.00 -1.76
C GLY A 287 -14.35 8.31 -2.39
N LYS A 288 -13.80 9.45 -1.96
CA LYS A 288 -14.24 10.81 -2.36
C LYS A 288 -13.89 11.16 -3.83
N GLN A 289 -14.00 10.23 -4.77
CA GLN A 289 -13.64 10.39 -6.19
C GLN A 289 -14.90 10.60 -7.05
N SER A 290 -14.81 11.44 -8.08
CA SER A 290 -15.91 11.64 -9.03
C SER A 290 -16.05 10.46 -9.98
N HIS A 291 -17.26 10.26 -10.54
CA HIS A 291 -17.54 9.20 -11.52
C HIS A 291 -16.55 9.25 -12.71
N ALA A 292 -16.34 10.44 -13.29
CA ALA A 292 -15.42 10.63 -14.41
C ALA A 292 -13.96 10.29 -14.05
N ALA A 293 -13.49 10.64 -12.85
CA ALA A 293 -12.15 10.29 -12.40
C ALA A 293 -12.01 8.77 -12.19
N TRP A 294 -13.06 8.11 -11.69
CA TRP A 294 -13.09 6.66 -11.53
C TRP A 294 -13.08 5.94 -12.88
N GLU A 295 -13.86 6.38 -13.87
CA GLU A 295 -13.85 5.80 -15.22
C GLU A 295 -12.45 5.87 -15.85
N LYS A 296 -11.79 7.02 -15.72
CA LYS A 296 -10.43 7.22 -16.23
C LYS A 296 -9.45 6.25 -15.58
N GLU A 297 -9.48 6.14 -14.25
CA GLU A 297 -8.63 5.19 -13.52
C GLU A 297 -8.87 3.75 -13.97
N ARG A 298 -10.14 3.35 -14.17
CA ARG A 298 -10.47 1.99 -14.64
C ARG A 298 -9.93 1.73 -16.04
N ARG A 299 -10.08 2.69 -16.95
CA ARG A 299 -9.53 2.62 -18.30
C ARG A 299 -8.01 2.46 -18.28
N ASP A 300 -7.30 3.27 -17.48
CA ASP A 300 -5.85 3.23 -17.34
C ASP A 300 -5.36 1.90 -16.72
N ARG A 301 -6.19 1.25 -15.89
CA ARG A 301 -5.85 -0.03 -15.26
C ARG A 301 -6.13 -1.24 -16.13
N ILE A 302 -7.21 -1.21 -16.92
CA ILE A 302 -7.69 -2.35 -17.70
C ILE A 302 -7.09 -2.36 -19.11
N VAL A 303 -7.01 -1.21 -19.79
CA VAL A 303 -6.52 -1.12 -21.18
C VAL A 303 -4.98 -1.21 -21.22
N GLY A 304 -4.44 -1.94 -22.19
CA GLY A 304 -2.99 -2.05 -22.40
C GLY A 304 -2.27 -3.06 -21.49
N ARG A 305 -3.02 -3.87 -20.72
CA ARG A 305 -2.48 -5.01 -19.97
C ARG A 305 -2.32 -6.24 -20.86
N ALA A 306 -1.51 -7.19 -20.38
CA ALA A 306 -1.47 -8.55 -20.92
C ALA A 306 -2.87 -9.19 -20.86
N LYS A 307 -3.08 -10.28 -21.61
CA LYS A 307 -4.37 -10.99 -21.70
C LYS A 307 -5.02 -11.15 -20.32
N ILE A 308 -6.18 -10.51 -20.14
CA ILE A 308 -6.98 -10.56 -18.93
C ILE A 308 -7.87 -11.80 -18.98
N ASN A 309 -8.05 -12.48 -17.85
CA ASN A 309 -9.05 -13.51 -17.64
C ASN A 309 -9.83 -13.17 -16.37
N VAL A 310 -11.16 -13.11 -16.48
CA VAL A 310 -12.07 -12.84 -15.36
C VAL A 310 -13.07 -13.98 -15.26
N SER A 311 -12.97 -14.77 -14.19
CA SER A 311 -13.92 -15.84 -13.88
C SER A 311 -14.86 -15.42 -12.74
N VAL A 312 -16.13 -15.79 -12.89
CA VAL A 312 -17.17 -15.61 -11.87
C VAL A 312 -17.63 -16.99 -11.42
N SER A 313 -17.40 -17.33 -10.15
CA SER A 313 -17.86 -18.57 -9.53
C SER A 313 -18.76 -18.29 -8.33
N ASP A 314 -19.53 -19.29 -7.91
CA ASP A 314 -20.40 -19.20 -6.72
C ASP A 314 -21.38 -18.02 -6.74
N LEU A 315 -21.88 -17.67 -7.94
CA LEU A 315 -22.81 -16.57 -8.12
C LEU A 315 -24.15 -16.86 -7.43
N ARG A 316 -24.47 -16.05 -6.43
CA ARG A 316 -25.77 -16.02 -5.78
C ARG A 316 -26.43 -14.67 -6.02
N VAL A 317 -27.63 -14.71 -6.57
CA VAL A 317 -28.44 -13.53 -6.84
C VAL A 317 -29.64 -13.53 -5.90
N SER A 318 -29.97 -12.36 -5.38
CA SER A 318 -31.21 -12.11 -4.66
C SER A 318 -31.88 -10.89 -5.27
N VAL A 319 -33.10 -11.05 -5.77
CA VAL A 319 -33.87 -9.97 -6.39
C VAL A 319 -35.01 -9.55 -5.47
N ASN A 320 -35.18 -8.24 -5.30
CA ASN A 320 -36.28 -7.62 -4.58
C ASN A 320 -36.85 -6.48 -5.44
N GLY A 321 -37.86 -6.80 -6.26
CA GLY A 321 -38.49 -5.86 -7.18
C GLY A 321 -37.48 -5.31 -8.20
N SER A 322 -37.24 -4.00 -8.17
CA SER A 322 -36.31 -3.30 -9.07
C SER A 322 -34.86 -3.29 -8.57
N LYS A 323 -34.55 -3.91 -7.42
CA LYS A 323 -33.19 -3.99 -6.86
C LYS A 323 -32.75 -5.45 -6.80
N ALA A 324 -31.48 -5.69 -7.06
CA ALA A 324 -30.88 -7.00 -6.95
C ALA A 324 -29.52 -6.92 -6.26
N GLN A 325 -29.14 -7.99 -5.60
CA GLN A 325 -27.81 -8.16 -5.03
C GLN A 325 -27.20 -9.44 -5.56
N ALA A 326 -26.02 -9.31 -6.17
CA ALA A 326 -25.23 -10.42 -6.68
C ALA A 326 -23.97 -10.58 -5.83
N ARG A 327 -23.79 -11.76 -5.25
CA ARG A 327 -22.59 -12.14 -4.48
C ARG A 327 -21.89 -13.27 -5.20
N PHE A 328 -20.59 -13.13 -5.44
CA PHE A 328 -19.81 -14.14 -6.16
C PHE A 328 -18.33 -14.10 -5.78
N ARG A 329 -17.62 -15.14 -6.19
CA ARG A 329 -16.17 -15.23 -6.18
C ARG A 329 -15.65 -14.83 -7.55
N GLN A 330 -14.72 -13.88 -7.57
CA GLN A 330 -14.06 -13.42 -8.78
C GLN A 330 -12.63 -13.95 -8.80
N GLY A 331 -12.31 -14.79 -9.79
CA GLY A 331 -10.93 -15.02 -10.18
C GLY A 331 -10.51 -14.00 -11.23
N TYR A 332 -9.42 -13.29 -10.99
CA TYR A 332 -8.79 -12.41 -11.96
C TYR A 332 -7.39 -12.92 -12.23
N SER A 333 -7.00 -13.04 -13.49
CA SER A 333 -5.61 -13.24 -13.87
C SER A 333 -5.21 -12.40 -15.09
N SER A 334 -3.95 -11.97 -15.11
CA SER A 334 -3.35 -11.23 -16.22
C SER A 334 -1.84 -11.42 -16.18
N GLY A 335 -1.29 -12.07 -17.21
CA GLY A 335 0.12 -12.47 -17.21
C GLY A 335 0.43 -13.44 -16.05
N SER A 336 1.43 -13.11 -15.23
CA SER A 336 1.81 -13.89 -14.04
C SER A 336 0.99 -13.58 -12.78
N TYR A 337 0.11 -12.57 -12.84
CA TYR A 337 -0.68 -12.16 -11.68
C TYR A 337 -2.04 -12.89 -11.67
N SER A 338 -2.42 -13.44 -10.51
CA SER A 338 -3.73 -14.05 -10.30
C SER A 338 -4.22 -13.76 -8.88
N VAL A 339 -5.50 -13.40 -8.73
CA VAL A 339 -6.13 -13.11 -7.44
C VAL A 339 -7.57 -13.64 -7.43
N ASN A 340 -8.00 -14.17 -6.29
CA ASN A 340 -9.40 -14.56 -6.07
C ASN A 340 -10.00 -13.68 -4.97
N SER A 341 -11.12 -13.02 -5.23
CA SER A 341 -11.77 -12.09 -4.29
C SER A 341 -13.27 -12.37 -4.18
N ARG A 342 -13.88 -12.07 -3.03
CA ARG A 342 -15.35 -12.07 -2.93
C ARG A 342 -15.88 -10.68 -3.28
N LYS A 343 -16.86 -10.66 -4.18
CA LYS A 343 -17.51 -9.45 -4.67
C LYS A 343 -18.98 -9.46 -4.28
N THR A 344 -19.46 -8.28 -3.92
CA THR A 344 -20.90 -8.01 -3.79
C THR A 344 -21.22 -6.83 -4.70
N LEU A 345 -22.12 -7.04 -5.65
CA LEU A 345 -22.67 -6.01 -6.52
C LEU A 345 -24.12 -5.78 -6.12
N ASP A 346 -24.49 -4.52 -5.96
CA ASP A 346 -25.90 -4.15 -5.95
C ASP A 346 -26.26 -3.56 -7.29
N LEU A 347 -27.37 -4.05 -7.84
CA LEU A 347 -27.87 -3.69 -9.14
C LEU A 347 -29.27 -3.11 -9.02
N VAL A 348 -29.61 -2.20 -9.92
CA VAL A 348 -30.95 -1.67 -10.09
C VAL A 348 -31.41 -1.95 -11.52
N ASN A 349 -32.69 -2.28 -11.69
CA ASN A 349 -33.29 -2.40 -13.01
C ASN A 349 -33.74 -1.01 -13.48
N THR A 350 -33.10 -0.50 -14.53
CA THR A 350 -33.46 0.75 -15.18
C THR A 350 -33.91 0.44 -16.60
N GLY A 351 -35.22 0.46 -16.85
CA GLY A 351 -35.78 0.28 -18.20
C GLY A 351 -35.54 -1.11 -18.82
N GLY A 352 -35.48 -2.17 -18.01
CA GLY A 352 -35.24 -3.54 -18.47
C GLY A 352 -33.76 -3.95 -18.50
N GLN A 353 -32.84 -3.06 -18.12
CA GLN A 353 -31.42 -3.36 -17.98
C GLN A 353 -30.99 -3.29 -16.52
N TRP A 354 -30.22 -4.28 -16.07
CA TRP A 354 -29.64 -4.30 -14.72
C TRP A 354 -28.30 -3.56 -14.73
N ALA A 355 -28.22 -2.47 -13.98
CA ALA A 355 -27.02 -1.64 -13.87
C ALA A 355 -26.47 -1.66 -12.44
N ILE A 356 -25.14 -1.69 -12.31
CA ILE A 356 -24.43 -1.75 -11.03
C ILE A 356 -24.44 -0.36 -10.40
N VAL A 357 -25.00 -0.25 -9.19
CA VAL A 357 -25.05 1.01 -8.42
C VAL A 357 -24.05 1.02 -7.27
N ARG A 358 -23.59 -0.16 -6.83
CA ARG A 358 -22.56 -0.30 -5.80
C ARG A 358 -21.73 -1.55 -6.05
N GLU A 359 -20.42 -1.42 -5.89
CA GLU A 359 -19.48 -2.55 -5.89
C GLU A 359 -18.73 -2.56 -4.55
N ALA A 360 -18.77 -3.70 -3.87
CA ALA A 360 -18.01 -3.95 -2.65
C ALA A 360 -17.10 -5.17 -2.83
N THR A 361 -15.87 -5.06 -2.34
CA THR A 361 -14.90 -6.16 -2.28
C THR A 361 -14.71 -6.52 -0.82
N GLY A 362 -15.05 -7.76 -0.44
CA GLY A 362 -14.98 -8.24 0.94
C GLY A 362 -13.97 -9.38 1.07
N GLY A 363 -13.10 -9.29 2.08
CA GLY A 363 -12.25 -10.40 2.55
C GLY A 363 -13.03 -11.38 3.41
#